data_AF-A0A194VKU0-F1
#
_entry.id   AF-A0A194VKU0-F1
#
_cell.length_a   1.000
_cell.length_b   1.000
_cell.length_c   1.000
_cell.angle_alpha   90.00
_cell.angle_beta   90.00
_cell.angle_gamma   90.00
#
_symmetry.space_group_name_H-M   'P 1'
#
loop_
_entity.id
_entity.type
_entity.pdbx_description
1 polymer ?
#
loop_
_entity_poly.entity_id
_entity_poly.type
_entity_poly.pdbx_seq_one_letter_code
_entity_poly.pdbx_strand_id
1 'polypeptide(L)'
;MALSNVSSDLVWEIVRNNNSFLVKRNEAGGVQLSRDPLNLANKNSRKVRRAWNCYYCYDYGGQEERGRQARADMLIVFFHQHAGFINEKAVGITADGEKGVQVTSKKATVVHQPAKAGVKRTFGSHNRKTYKNIANATAKSGYRPDLREAAVARASAIRRSQRPVKAEPEKKLRGNAAKKAAQE
;
A
#
# COMPACT_ATOMS: atom_id res chain seq x y z
N MET A 1 7.17 6.62 24.50
CA MET A 1 6.65 7.00 23.17
C MET A 1 5.97 8.34 23.35
N ALA A 2 6.27 9.34 22.52
CA ALA A 2 5.52 10.59 22.55
C ALA A 2 4.15 10.30 21.90
N LEU A 3 3.11 10.17 22.72
CA LEU A 3 1.76 10.05 22.23
C LEU A 3 1.36 11.39 21.61
N SER A 4 0.75 11.32 20.43
CA SER A 4 0.13 12.51 19.85
C SER A 4 -0.97 13.03 20.79
N ASN A 5 -1.02 14.34 21.03
CA ASN A 5 -2.07 14.97 21.87
C ASN A 5 -3.48 14.85 21.25
N VAL A 6 -3.60 14.31 20.03
CA VAL A 6 -4.85 14.18 19.28
C VAL A 6 -4.94 12.75 18.76
N SER A 7 -6.08 12.08 18.98
CA SER A 7 -6.29 10.72 18.50
C SER A 7 -6.40 10.66 16.97
N SER A 8 -5.86 9.60 16.36
CA SER A 8 -5.97 9.37 14.91
C SER A 8 -7.42 9.27 14.43
N ASP A 9 -8.31 8.76 15.28
CA ASP A 9 -9.73 8.56 14.94
C ASP A 9 -10.46 9.90 14.84
N LEU A 10 -10.17 10.83 15.75
CA LEU A 10 -10.72 12.18 15.73
C LEU A 10 -10.26 12.94 14.49
N VAL A 11 -8.96 12.91 14.19
CA VAL A 11 -8.41 13.56 12.99
C VAL A 11 -9.10 13.03 11.74
N TRP A 12 -9.38 11.72 11.69
CA TRP A 12 -10.07 11.13 10.55
C TRP A 12 -11.54 11.55 10.43
N GLU A 13 -12.29 11.67 11.54
CA GLU A 13 -13.66 12.22 11.47
C GLU A 13 -13.70 13.62 10.86
N ILE A 14 -12.71 14.45 11.17
CA ILE A 14 -12.62 15.81 10.66
C ILE A 14 -12.32 15.81 9.15
N VAL A 15 -11.31 15.03 8.72
CA VAL A 15 -10.76 15.13 7.35
C VAL A 15 -11.37 14.18 6.33
N ARG A 16 -12.21 13.22 6.75
CA ARG A 16 -12.77 12.16 5.87
C ARG A 16 -13.47 12.69 4.61
N ASN A 17 -14.15 13.83 4.74
CA ASN A 17 -15.01 14.38 3.68
C ASN A 17 -14.38 15.58 2.97
N ASN A 18 -13.38 16.22 3.59
CA ASN A 18 -12.79 17.47 3.12
C ASN A 18 -11.29 17.53 3.44
N ASN A 19 -10.46 17.30 2.43
CA ASN A 19 -8.99 17.27 2.50
C ASN A 19 -8.43 17.54 1.09
N SER A 20 -7.31 18.27 0.98
CA SER A 20 -6.61 18.52 -0.28
C SER A 20 -6.11 17.27 -1.01
N PHE A 21 -5.84 16.18 -0.29
CA PHE A 21 -5.45 14.90 -0.88
C PHE A 21 -6.63 14.09 -1.43
N LEU A 22 -7.87 14.48 -1.14
CA LEU A 22 -9.07 13.74 -1.53
C LEU A 22 -9.42 14.03 -2.98
N VAL A 23 -9.57 12.96 -3.76
CA VAL A 23 -10.05 13.02 -5.13
C VAL A 23 -11.37 12.26 -5.21
N LYS A 24 -12.45 13.01 -5.41
CA LYS A 24 -13.79 12.47 -5.63
C LYS A 24 -14.01 12.40 -7.14
N ARG A 25 -14.31 11.20 -7.64
CA ARG A 25 -14.70 11.00 -9.05
C ARG A 25 -16.09 10.37 -9.07
N ASN A 26 -16.94 10.86 -9.97
CA ASN A 26 -18.26 10.29 -10.20
C ASN A 26 -18.18 9.03 -11.07
N GLU A 27 -17.07 8.84 -11.77
CA GLU A 27 -16.77 7.66 -12.59
C GLU A 27 -16.53 6.41 -11.74
N ALA A 28 -16.81 5.24 -12.32
CA ALA A 28 -16.61 3.93 -11.70
C ALA A 28 -17.33 3.74 -10.35
N GLY A 29 -18.54 4.29 -10.20
CA GLY A 29 -19.39 4.06 -9.02
C GLY A 29 -19.07 4.94 -7.80
N GLY A 30 -18.52 6.15 -8.01
CA GLY A 30 -18.32 7.12 -6.93
C GLY A 30 -17.09 6.87 -6.06
N VAL A 31 -16.05 6.24 -6.61
CA VAL A 31 -14.85 5.85 -5.86
C VAL A 31 -14.11 7.08 -5.32
N GLN A 32 -13.81 7.05 -4.02
CA GLN A 32 -13.00 8.07 -3.35
C GLN A 32 -11.53 7.65 -3.27
N LEU A 33 -10.67 8.40 -3.94
CA LEU A 33 -9.23 8.16 -3.99
C LEU A 33 -8.47 9.20 -3.15
N SER A 34 -7.24 8.88 -2.79
CA SER A 34 -6.33 9.76 -2.06
C SER A 34 -4.98 9.86 -2.76
N ARG A 35 -4.43 11.08 -2.83
CA ARG A 35 -3.10 11.40 -3.37
C ARG A 35 -2.00 11.46 -2.31
N ASP A 36 -2.29 11.07 -1.05
CA ASP A 36 -1.31 11.11 0.05
C ASP A 36 -0.04 10.29 -0.32
N PRO A 37 1.15 10.89 -0.27
CA PRO A 37 2.42 10.19 -0.53
C PRO A 37 2.64 8.96 0.34
N LEU A 38 2.06 8.93 1.54
CA LEU A 38 2.20 7.84 2.51
C LEU A 38 1.03 6.84 2.48
N ASN A 39 0.20 6.91 1.44
CA ASN A 39 -0.88 5.96 1.19
C ASN A 39 -0.44 4.92 0.15
N LEU A 40 -0.36 3.65 0.52
CA LEU A 40 0.05 2.57 -0.39
C LEU A 40 -1.01 2.18 -1.43
N ALA A 41 -2.29 2.30 -1.11
CA ALA A 41 -3.39 1.82 -1.96
C ALA A 41 -4.12 2.94 -2.71
N ASN A 42 -3.79 4.21 -2.43
CA ASN A 42 -4.46 5.41 -2.97
C ASN A 42 -5.97 5.45 -2.70
N LYS A 43 -6.46 4.73 -1.70
CA LYS A 43 -7.89 4.70 -1.32
C LYS A 43 -8.15 5.65 -0.17
N ASN A 44 -9.27 6.38 -0.24
CA ASN A 44 -9.81 7.16 0.88
C ASN A 44 -11.02 6.43 1.48
N SER A 45 -10.77 5.36 2.22
CA SER A 45 -11.84 4.53 2.81
C SER A 45 -11.48 4.10 4.22
N ARG A 46 -12.49 4.08 5.11
CA ARG A 46 -12.38 3.40 6.40
C ARG A 46 -12.26 1.91 6.16
N LYS A 47 -11.26 1.27 6.77
CA LYS A 47 -11.31 -0.18 6.97
C LYS A 47 -12.26 -0.42 8.13
N VAL A 48 -13.54 -0.60 7.82
CA VAL A 48 -14.45 -1.19 8.80
C VAL A 48 -14.04 -2.65 8.91
N ARG A 49 -13.60 -3.10 10.08
CA ARG A 49 -13.58 -4.53 10.40
C ARG A 49 -15.05 -4.93 10.50
N ARG A 50 -15.72 -5.10 9.35
CA ARG A 50 -16.93 -5.92 9.34
C ARG A 50 -16.46 -7.27 9.85
N ALA A 51 -17.16 -7.75 10.88
CA ALA A 51 -16.93 -9.04 11.48
C ALA A 51 -16.59 -10.05 10.39
N TRP A 52 -15.56 -10.84 10.66
CA TRP A 52 -15.19 -12.01 9.90
C TRP A 52 -16.45 -12.73 9.42
N ASN A 53 -16.81 -12.53 8.16
CA ASN A 53 -17.76 -13.40 7.51
C ASN A 53 -16.99 -14.10 6.41
N CYS A 54 -16.70 -15.37 6.71
CA CYS A 54 -16.54 -16.47 5.79
C CYS A 54 -15.44 -16.30 4.73
N TYR A 55 -14.20 -16.68 5.05
CA TYR A 55 -13.23 -17.28 4.12
C TYR A 55 -12.06 -17.89 4.91
N TYR A 56 -12.37 -18.80 5.85
CA TYR A 56 -11.41 -19.77 6.38
C TYR A 56 -12.12 -21.12 6.47
N CYS A 57 -12.40 -21.70 5.30
CA CYS A 57 -12.49 -23.15 5.12
C CYS A 57 -11.35 -23.53 4.18
N TYR A 58 -10.16 -23.72 4.74
CA TYR A 58 -9.18 -24.62 4.16
C TYR A 58 -8.70 -25.53 5.27
N ASP A 59 -9.14 -26.79 5.14
CA ASP A 59 -8.73 -27.98 5.86
C ASP A 59 -7.26 -27.98 6.25
N TYR A 60 -6.99 -28.11 7.55
CA TYR A 60 -5.91 -28.93 8.09
C TYR A 60 -6.40 -29.53 9.41
N GLY A 61 -6.51 -30.86 9.43
CA GLY A 61 -7.14 -31.62 10.50
C GLY A 61 -6.38 -31.63 11.84
N GLY A 62 -7.17 -31.85 12.90
CA GLY A 62 -6.82 -32.60 14.11
C GLY A 62 -5.79 -32.01 15.07
N GLN A 63 -6.23 -31.31 16.13
CA GLN A 63 -6.51 -31.90 17.47
C GLN A 63 -6.77 -30.80 18.54
N GLU A 64 -7.72 -31.14 19.42
CA GLU A 64 -8.20 -30.52 20.68
C GLU A 64 -7.15 -29.79 21.55
N GLU A 65 -7.37 -28.51 21.88
CA GLU A 65 -8.09 -27.97 23.06
C GLU A 65 -7.23 -27.73 24.31
N ARG A 66 -7.06 -26.45 24.67
CA ARG A 66 -7.35 -25.94 26.03
C ARG A 66 -7.18 -24.43 26.16
N GLY A 67 -8.29 -23.77 26.52
CA GLY A 67 -8.29 -22.66 27.48
C GLY A 67 -7.40 -21.45 27.20
N ARG A 68 -7.78 -20.62 26.24
CA ARG A 68 -7.52 -19.18 26.37
C ARG A 68 -8.82 -18.46 26.07
N GLN A 69 -9.59 -18.27 27.15
CA GLN A 69 -10.73 -17.36 27.24
C GLN A 69 -10.44 -16.17 26.34
N ALA A 70 -11.20 -16.07 25.25
CA ALA A 70 -11.15 -14.93 24.37
C ALA A 70 -11.55 -13.73 25.23
N ARG A 71 -10.55 -12.98 25.72
CA ARG A 71 -10.72 -11.56 25.96
C ARG A 71 -10.96 -10.96 24.58
N ALA A 72 -12.21 -11.04 24.16
CA ALA A 72 -12.80 -10.07 23.28
C ALA A 72 -12.83 -8.74 24.05
N ASP A 73 -11.64 -8.19 24.32
CA ASP A 73 -11.50 -6.76 24.41
C ASP A 73 -11.84 -6.27 23.01
N MET A 74 -13.13 -6.01 22.85
CA MET A 74 -13.77 -5.31 21.75
C MET A 74 -13.27 -3.86 21.75
N LEU A 75 -11.96 -3.70 21.72
CA LEU A 75 -11.32 -2.50 21.26
C LEU A 75 -11.65 -2.48 19.76
N ILE A 76 -12.69 -1.73 19.44
CA ILE A 76 -12.97 -1.29 18.08
C ILE A 76 -11.79 -0.38 17.70
N VAL A 77 -10.62 -0.97 17.42
CA VAL A 77 -9.49 -0.26 16.85
C VAL A 77 -9.84 -0.06 15.40
N PHE A 78 -10.48 1.07 15.11
CA PHE A 78 -10.72 1.54 13.76
C PHE A 78 -9.38 1.78 13.09
N PHE A 79 -8.91 0.79 12.34
CA PHE A 79 -7.57 0.86 11.77
C PHE A 79 -7.61 1.61 10.44
N HIS A 80 -7.14 2.86 10.46
CA HIS A 80 -7.05 3.76 9.31
C HIS A 80 -5.92 3.33 8.37
N GLN A 81 -6.10 2.17 7.73
CA GLN A 81 -5.05 1.38 7.08
C GLN A 81 -4.17 2.15 6.08
N HIS A 82 -4.71 3.20 5.45
CA HIS A 82 -4.09 3.86 4.30
C HIS A 82 -3.93 5.39 4.43
N ALA A 83 -4.41 6.01 5.51
CA ALA A 83 -4.18 7.45 5.75
C ALA A 83 -2.80 7.64 6.42
N GLY A 84 -1.78 7.85 5.61
CA GLY A 84 -0.41 7.92 6.09
C GLY A 84 -0.12 9.21 6.87
N PHE A 85 -0.82 10.30 6.57
CA PHE A 85 -0.70 11.56 7.30
C PHE A 85 -1.25 11.51 8.74
N ILE A 86 -2.30 10.71 8.99
CA ILE A 86 -2.97 10.60 10.30
C ILE A 86 -2.23 9.65 11.24
N ASN A 87 -1.76 8.52 10.71
CA ASN A 87 -1.14 7.51 11.55
C ASN A 87 0.26 7.94 12.02
N GLU A 88 0.60 7.56 13.25
CA GLU A 88 1.95 7.74 13.81
C GLU A 88 2.98 6.88 13.06
N LYS A 89 2.59 5.64 12.74
CA LYS A 89 3.37 4.73 11.90
C LYS A 89 2.77 4.66 10.52
N ALA A 90 3.52 5.00 9.48
CA ALA A 90 3.10 4.90 8.09
C ALA A 90 4.28 4.54 7.19
N VAL A 91 3.96 3.88 6.07
CA VAL A 91 4.92 3.51 5.04
C VAL A 91 4.40 4.03 3.70
N GLY A 92 5.20 4.87 3.05
CA GLY A 92 5.00 5.27 1.66
C GLY A 92 6.05 4.62 0.77
N ILE A 93 5.66 4.33 -0.47
CA ILE A 93 6.58 3.83 -1.49
C ILE A 93 6.43 4.68 -2.73
N THR A 94 7.55 5.24 -3.17
CA THR A 94 7.65 6.14 -4.31
C THR A 94 8.75 5.65 -5.26
N ALA A 95 8.64 6.05 -6.53
CA ALA A 95 9.71 5.87 -7.48
C ALA A 95 10.90 6.77 -7.10
N ASP A 96 12.11 6.28 -7.32
CA ASP A 96 13.35 7.00 -7.09
C ASP A 96 14.21 6.90 -8.35
N GLY A 97 14.25 7.99 -9.13
CA GLY A 97 14.86 8.00 -10.45
C GLY A 97 14.29 6.94 -11.41
N GLU A 98 15.13 6.50 -12.36
CA GLU A 98 14.70 5.60 -13.44
C GLU A 98 14.48 4.15 -13.01
N LYS A 99 15.23 3.65 -12.01
CA LYS A 99 15.24 2.21 -11.66
C LYS A 99 15.20 1.93 -10.15
N GLY A 100 15.06 2.98 -9.34
CA GLY A 100 15.05 2.90 -7.88
C GLY A 100 13.64 2.90 -7.30
N VAL A 101 13.49 2.29 -6.13
CA VAL A 101 12.27 2.37 -5.31
C VAL A 101 12.67 2.96 -3.96
N GLN A 102 12.00 4.01 -3.53
CA GLN A 102 12.20 4.64 -2.23
C GLN A 102 11.07 4.23 -1.28
N VAL A 103 11.45 3.73 -0.11
CA VAL A 103 10.55 3.50 1.02
C VAL A 103 10.71 4.64 1.99
N THR A 104 9.61 5.32 2.29
CA THR A 104 9.53 6.36 3.32
C THR A 104 8.77 5.80 4.51
N SER A 105 9.40 5.74 5.67
CA SER A 105 8.73 5.37 6.93
C SER A 105 8.65 6.57 7.87
N LYS A 106 7.61 6.62 8.70
CA LYS A 106 7.49 7.63 9.77
C LYS A 106 8.15 7.15 11.07
N LYS A 107 8.87 8.05 11.75
CA LYS A 107 9.36 7.84 13.12
C LYS A 107 8.25 8.15 14.11
N ALA A 108 7.92 7.18 14.97
CA ALA A 108 6.93 7.35 16.02
C ALA A 108 7.39 8.27 17.18
N THR A 109 8.69 8.57 17.28
CA THR A 109 9.24 9.39 18.38
C THR A 109 9.07 10.90 18.16
N VAL A 110 9.11 11.34 16.91
CA VAL A 110 9.18 12.77 16.54
C VAL A 110 7.92 13.23 15.80
N VAL A 111 6.75 12.91 16.36
CA VAL A 111 5.44 13.19 15.74
C VAL A 111 5.20 14.70 15.57
N HIS A 112 5.64 15.50 16.54
CA HIS A 112 5.51 16.96 16.55
C HIS A 112 6.53 17.68 15.65
N GLN A 113 7.49 16.97 15.05
CA GLN A 113 8.53 17.54 14.18
C GLN A 113 8.43 16.94 12.78
N PRO A 114 7.48 17.41 11.94
CA PRO A 114 7.19 16.80 10.65
C PRO A 114 8.41 16.77 9.70
N ALA A 115 9.29 17.78 9.76
CA ALA A 115 10.50 17.84 8.96
C ALA A 115 11.48 16.68 9.23
N LYS A 116 11.54 16.16 10.46
CA LYS A 116 12.44 15.07 10.87
C LYS A 116 11.75 13.71 10.97
N ALA A 117 10.43 13.68 10.76
CA ALA A 117 9.61 12.49 10.95
C ALA A 117 9.81 11.42 9.87
N GLY A 118 10.16 11.82 8.64
CA GLY A 118 10.35 10.89 7.52
C GLY A 118 11.75 10.29 7.45
N VAL A 119 11.84 8.96 7.40
CA VAL A 119 13.07 8.22 7.07
C VAL A 119 12.93 7.63 5.68
N LYS A 120 13.81 8.05 4.78
CA LYS A 120 13.86 7.54 3.41
C LYS A 120 14.93 6.45 3.31
N ARG A 121 14.59 5.34 2.68
CA ARG A 121 15.50 4.26 2.31
C ARG A 121 15.34 3.98 0.81
N THR A 122 16.42 4.11 0.05
CA THR A 122 16.42 3.90 -1.40
C THR A 122 16.92 2.50 -1.71
N PHE A 123 16.24 1.83 -2.65
CA PHE A 123 16.59 0.50 -3.12
C PHE A 123 16.84 0.54 -4.63
N GLY A 124 18.07 0.22 -5.04
CA GLY A 124 18.51 0.24 -6.43
C GLY A 124 18.07 -0.98 -7.26
N SER A 125 18.89 -1.42 -8.22
CA SER A 125 18.52 -2.32 -9.32
C SER A 125 17.98 -3.73 -8.93
N HIS A 126 18.37 -4.30 -7.79
CA HIS A 126 18.16 -5.72 -7.48
C HIS A 126 16.71 -6.10 -7.07
N ASN A 127 15.89 -6.57 -8.01
CA ASN A 127 14.46 -6.88 -7.80
C ASN A 127 14.17 -7.80 -6.60
N ARG A 128 14.73 -9.02 -6.55
CA ARG A 128 14.45 -9.99 -5.48
C ARG A 128 14.87 -9.48 -4.09
N LYS A 129 16.05 -8.86 -4.00
CA LYS A 129 16.57 -8.29 -2.75
C LYS A 129 15.72 -7.10 -2.30
N THR A 130 15.28 -6.26 -3.24
CA THR A 130 14.41 -5.10 -2.94
C THR A 130 13.10 -5.56 -2.30
N TYR A 131 12.36 -6.51 -2.87
CA TYR A 131 11.09 -6.95 -2.26
C TYR A 131 11.29 -7.58 -0.88
N LYS A 132 12.35 -8.38 -0.70
CA LYS A 132 12.71 -8.94 0.62
C LYS A 132 13.02 -7.83 1.63
N ASN A 133 13.78 -6.80 1.22
CA ASN A 133 14.15 -5.70 2.08
C ASN A 133 12.96 -4.81 2.44
N ILE A 134 12.05 -4.56 1.50
CA ILE A 134 10.79 -3.85 1.75
C ILE A 134 9.93 -4.63 2.75
N ALA A 135 9.73 -5.93 2.53
CA ALA A 135 8.98 -6.78 3.44
C ALA A 135 9.59 -6.80 4.86
N ASN A 136 10.92 -6.84 4.96
CA ASN A 136 11.63 -6.77 6.24
C ASN A 136 11.47 -5.41 6.92
N ALA A 137 11.57 -4.31 6.15
CA ALA A 137 11.40 -2.95 6.66
C ALA A 137 9.98 -2.73 7.22
N THR A 138 8.97 -3.36 6.64
CA THR A 138 7.56 -3.22 7.06
C THR A 138 7.17 -4.17 8.21
N ALA A 139 7.63 -5.43 8.18
CA ALA A 139 7.15 -6.46 9.10
C ALA A 139 8.18 -6.97 10.12
N LYS A 140 9.46 -7.11 9.76
CA LYS A 140 10.46 -7.77 10.63
C LYS A 140 10.78 -6.96 11.89
N SER A 141 10.69 -5.63 11.80
CA SER A 141 10.90 -4.73 12.94
C SER A 141 9.66 -4.58 13.86
N GLY A 142 8.59 -5.36 13.67
CA GLY A 142 7.33 -5.17 14.40
C GLY A 142 6.66 -3.82 14.12
N TYR A 143 6.90 -3.24 12.94
CA TYR A 143 6.42 -1.89 12.63
C TYR A 143 4.92 -1.86 12.33
N ARG A 144 4.50 -2.38 11.16
CA ARG A 144 3.10 -2.52 10.72
C ARG A 144 2.97 -3.69 9.72
N PRO A 145 2.83 -4.95 10.19
CA PRO A 145 2.85 -6.14 9.34
C PRO A 145 1.67 -6.19 8.35
N ASP A 146 0.56 -5.56 8.69
CA ASP A 146 -0.63 -5.31 7.87
C ASP A 146 -0.33 -4.60 6.54
N LEU A 147 0.68 -3.71 6.52
CA LEU A 147 1.05 -2.97 5.31
C LEU A 147 1.95 -3.77 4.36
N ARG A 148 2.45 -4.94 4.78
CA ARG A 148 3.48 -5.70 4.05
C ARG A 148 3.05 -6.03 2.62
N GLU A 149 1.82 -6.54 2.47
CA GLU A 149 1.31 -6.96 1.17
C GLU A 149 1.14 -5.77 0.22
N ALA A 150 0.47 -4.71 0.70
CA ALA A 150 0.28 -3.47 -0.06
C ALA A 150 1.62 -2.81 -0.43
N ALA A 151 2.61 -2.88 0.46
CA ALA A 151 3.95 -2.35 0.24
C ALA A 151 4.67 -3.08 -0.90
N VAL A 152 4.69 -4.41 -0.86
CA VAL A 152 5.32 -5.21 -1.91
C VAL A 152 4.58 -5.04 -3.25
N ALA A 153 3.26 -4.99 -3.24
CA ALA A 153 2.44 -4.78 -4.43
C ALA A 153 2.70 -3.41 -5.08
N ARG A 154 2.78 -2.33 -4.29
CA ARG A 154 3.09 -0.99 -4.83
C ARG A 154 4.51 -0.93 -5.39
N ALA A 155 5.47 -1.53 -4.71
CA ALA A 155 6.85 -1.60 -5.19
C ALA A 155 6.97 -2.36 -6.52
N SER A 156 6.19 -3.45 -6.68
CA SER A 156 6.19 -4.22 -7.93
C SER A 156 5.52 -3.46 -9.07
N ALA A 157 4.45 -2.71 -8.79
CA ALA A 157 3.81 -1.82 -9.76
C ALA A 157 4.76 -0.72 -10.25
N ILE A 158 5.49 -0.05 -9.34
CA ILE A 158 6.49 0.97 -9.69
C ILE A 158 7.61 0.36 -10.57
N ARG A 159 8.12 -0.82 -10.20
CA ARG A 159 9.14 -1.48 -11.02
C ARG A 159 8.60 -1.95 -12.36
N ARG A 160 7.33 -2.28 -12.45
CA ARG A 160 6.67 -2.59 -13.72
C ARG A 160 6.55 -1.35 -14.60
N SER A 161 6.22 -0.19 -14.03
CA SER A 161 6.12 1.07 -14.78
C SER A 161 7.47 1.63 -15.23
N GLN A 162 8.56 1.34 -14.49
CA GLN A 162 9.92 1.73 -14.84
C GLN A 162 10.53 0.90 -15.98
N ARG A 163 9.94 -0.25 -16.34
CA ARG A 163 10.45 -1.03 -17.47
C ARG A 163 10.12 -0.29 -18.77
N PRO A 164 11.07 -0.22 -19.72
CA PRO A 164 10.76 0.35 -21.02
C PRO A 164 9.58 -0.42 -21.61
N VAL A 165 8.54 0.33 -22.00
CA VAL A 165 7.44 -0.25 -22.75
C VAL A 165 8.05 -0.69 -24.06
N LYS A 166 7.97 -2.00 -24.35
CA LYS A 166 8.42 -2.52 -25.64
C LYS A 166 7.67 -1.73 -26.70
N ALA A 167 8.41 -1.08 -27.62
CA ALA A 167 7.80 -0.52 -28.82
C ALA A 167 6.88 -1.59 -29.41
N GLU A 168 5.65 -1.21 -29.78
CA GLU A 168 4.72 -2.18 -30.34
C GLU A 168 5.44 -2.96 -31.45
N PRO A 169 5.53 -4.29 -31.34
CA PRO A 169 6.19 -5.06 -32.36
C PRO A 169 5.46 -4.78 -33.67
N GLU A 170 6.20 -4.44 -34.73
CA GLU A 170 5.62 -4.22 -36.05
C GLU A 170 4.65 -5.36 -36.35
N LYS A 171 3.39 -5.00 -36.60
CA LYS A 171 2.33 -5.98 -36.83
C LYS A 171 2.67 -6.73 -38.10
N LYS A 172 3.26 -7.92 -37.96
CA LYS A 172 3.57 -8.80 -39.11
C LYS A 172 2.30 -8.95 -39.94
N LEU A 173 2.33 -8.40 -41.16
CA LEU A 173 1.25 -8.61 -42.11
C LEU A 173 1.12 -10.12 -42.34
N ARG A 174 -0.10 -10.65 -42.28
CA ARG A 174 -0.39 -12.07 -42.49
C ARG A 174 -1.40 -12.23 -43.63
N GLY A 175 -1.28 -13.33 -44.37
CA GLY A 175 -2.22 -13.67 -45.44
C GLY A 175 -2.10 -12.75 -46.66
N ASN A 176 -3.23 -12.37 -47.25
CA ASN A 176 -3.25 -11.64 -48.53
C ASN A 176 -2.60 -10.25 -48.46
N ALA A 177 -2.59 -9.61 -47.28
CA ALA A 177 -1.88 -8.33 -47.08
C ALA A 177 -0.35 -8.48 -47.16
N ALA A 178 0.21 -9.62 -46.75
CA ALA A 178 1.63 -9.93 -46.91
C ALA A 178 1.98 -10.28 -48.36
N LYS A 179 1.07 -10.92 -49.09
CA LYS A 179 1.25 -11.24 -50.51
C LYS A 179 1.21 -9.99 -51.39
N LYS A 180 0.32 -9.02 -51.10
CA LYS A 180 0.26 -7.73 -51.82
C LYS A 180 1.51 -6.88 -51.61
N ALA A 181 2.02 -6.82 -50.38
CA ALA A 181 3.25 -6.07 -50.07
C ALA A 181 4.55 -6.68 -50.63
N ALA A 182 4.49 -7.88 -51.22
CA ALA A 182 5.63 -8.55 -51.88
C ALA A 182 5.56 -8.51 -53.42
N GLN A 183 4.48 -7.93 -53.98
CA GLN A 183 4.24 -7.81 -55.42
C GLN A 183 4.50 -6.38 -55.94
N GLU A 184 4.63 -5.40 -55.05
CA GLU A 184 5.27 -4.10 -55.30
C GLU A 184 6.78 -4.21 -55.04
#